data_AF-A0A0D7BT38-F1
#
_entry.id   AF-A0A0D7BT38-F1
#
_cell.length_a   1.000
_cell.length_b   1.000
_cell.length_c   1.000
_cell.angle_alpha   90.00
_cell.angle_beta   90.00
_cell.angle_gamma   90.00
#
_symmetry.space_group_name_H-M   'P 1'
#
loop_
_entity.id
_entity.type
_entity.pdbx_description
1 polymer ?
#
loop_
_entity_poly.entity_id
_entity_poly.type
_entity_poly.pdbx_seq_one_letter_code
_entity_poly.pdbx_strand_id
1 'polypeptide(L)'
;MNLLRTTMTSTTGGYITRRLHVPQEVWSQGGAKLSNLAEKVRVVSILCTALEDLQTHSSEHFGAGNVSSGMALGIGSIGKKEADAWVSKLEDFTSLCDGVVANFGKKLGVGEGFVVKKTTWGDKLGRRFDKYINGKNLDSPAAYVQGLRRLFMNAQLLDEHTQAMYATPVAPAYGAFPVEQRQAADMKLKRCSEFFATVVLTFVIRDLSQLLDKYVKKCEKWLAE
;
A
#
# COMPACT_ATOMS: atom_id res chain seq x y z
N MET A 1 -2.07 1.82 -7.97
CA MET A 1 -2.06 2.79 -6.84
C MET A 1 -1.61 4.20 -7.27
N ASN A 2 -0.68 4.31 -8.24
CA ASN A 2 -0.15 5.60 -8.70
C ASN A 2 -1.21 6.64 -9.13
N LEU A 3 -2.23 6.25 -9.91
CA LEU A 3 -3.28 7.19 -10.34
C LEU A 3 -4.02 7.83 -9.16
N LEU A 4 -4.42 7.04 -8.15
CA LEU A 4 -5.08 7.55 -6.94
C LEU A 4 -4.17 8.50 -6.17
N ARG A 5 -2.87 8.16 -6.03
CA ARG A 5 -1.88 9.06 -5.43
C ARG A 5 -1.83 10.40 -6.15
N THR A 6 -1.79 10.39 -7.49
CA THR A 6 -1.77 11.62 -8.29
C THR A 6 -2.99 12.51 -8.01
N THR A 7 -4.19 11.94 -7.84
CA THR A 7 -5.38 12.72 -7.48
C THR A 7 -5.26 13.45 -6.15
N MET A 8 -4.43 12.93 -5.24
CA MET A 8 -4.20 13.53 -3.93
C MET A 8 -3.06 14.55 -3.96
N THR A 9 -2.03 14.36 -4.79
CA THR A 9 -0.80 15.16 -4.75
C THR A 9 -0.75 16.29 -5.78
N SER A 10 -1.37 16.10 -6.95
CA SER A 10 -1.45 17.13 -7.99
C SER A 10 -2.38 18.25 -7.54
N THR A 11 -2.02 19.50 -7.81
CA THR A 11 -2.84 20.68 -7.47
C THR A 11 -4.17 20.69 -8.20
N THR A 12 -4.22 20.16 -9.42
CA THR A 12 -5.46 20.04 -10.19
C THR A 12 -6.21 18.75 -9.91
N GLY A 13 -5.61 17.79 -9.19
CA GLY A 13 -6.10 16.42 -9.10
C GLY A 13 -5.62 15.55 -10.26
N GLY A 14 -6.36 14.49 -10.61
CA GLY A 14 -5.95 13.56 -11.66
C GLY A 14 -7.01 12.57 -12.12
N TYR A 15 -6.74 11.91 -13.24
CA TYR A 15 -7.61 10.91 -13.81
C TYR A 15 -7.37 9.51 -13.22
N ILE A 16 -8.42 8.84 -12.75
CA ILE A 16 -8.36 7.45 -12.29
C ILE A 16 -8.89 6.46 -13.34
N THR A 17 -9.67 6.96 -14.30
CA THR A 17 -10.04 6.24 -15.53
C THR A 17 -9.90 7.19 -16.71
N ARG A 18 -10.09 6.71 -17.95
CA ARG A 18 -10.08 7.55 -19.15
C ARG A 18 -11.13 8.68 -19.14
N ARG A 19 -12.13 8.61 -18.26
CA ARG A 19 -13.27 9.55 -18.22
C ARG A 19 -13.53 10.17 -16.85
N LEU A 20 -12.88 9.69 -15.80
CA LEU A 20 -13.13 10.16 -14.43
C LEU A 20 -11.92 10.93 -13.91
N HIS A 21 -12.05 12.24 -13.90
CA HIS A 21 -11.15 13.17 -13.22
C HIS A 21 -11.60 13.37 -11.78
N VAL A 22 -10.66 13.29 -10.84
CA VAL A 22 -10.89 13.56 -9.41
C VAL A 22 -10.09 14.80 -9.03
N PRO A 23 -10.76 15.94 -8.77
CA PRO A 23 -10.10 17.14 -8.24
C PRO A 23 -9.43 16.88 -6.89
N GLN A 24 -8.34 17.59 -6.60
CA GLN A 24 -7.61 17.42 -5.34
C GLN A 24 -8.50 17.74 -4.12
N GLU A 25 -9.38 18.72 -4.29
CA GLU A 25 -10.29 19.23 -3.26
C GLU A 25 -11.28 18.18 -2.79
N VAL A 26 -11.56 17.15 -3.59
CA VAL A 26 -12.39 16.00 -3.17
C VAL A 26 -11.82 15.39 -1.89
N TRP A 27 -10.50 15.28 -1.79
CA TRP A 27 -9.82 14.73 -0.61
C TRP A 27 -9.80 15.69 0.58
N SER A 28 -10.04 16.99 0.39
CA SER A 28 -10.10 17.98 1.46
C SER A 28 -11.53 18.35 1.88
N GLN A 29 -12.55 17.62 1.39
CA GLN A 29 -13.95 17.86 1.76
C GLN A 29 -14.20 17.56 3.25
N GLY A 30 -14.06 18.58 4.08
CA GLY A 30 -14.36 18.53 5.50
C GLY A 30 -15.80 18.06 5.77
N GLY A 31 -15.96 17.20 6.79
CA GLY A 31 -17.26 16.75 7.32
C GLY A 31 -17.96 15.64 6.54
N ALA A 32 -17.31 14.96 5.58
CA ALA A 32 -17.82 13.68 5.10
C ALA A 32 -17.71 12.66 6.26
N LYS A 33 -18.81 12.03 6.65
CA LYS A 33 -18.81 11.03 7.73
C LYS A 33 -18.32 9.68 7.19
N LEU A 34 -17.01 9.55 7.03
CA LEU A 34 -16.39 8.29 6.62
C LEU A 34 -16.55 7.24 7.74
N SER A 35 -17.08 6.08 7.40
CA SER A 35 -17.27 4.98 8.36
C SER A 35 -15.92 4.41 8.82
N ASN A 36 -15.79 4.12 10.12
CA ASN A 36 -14.61 3.46 10.70
C ASN A 36 -13.29 4.17 10.33
N LEU A 37 -13.30 5.51 10.35
CA LEU A 37 -12.17 6.33 9.94
C LEU A 37 -10.93 6.05 10.81
N ALA A 38 -11.09 5.97 12.13
CA ALA A 38 -10.01 5.65 13.05
C ALA A 38 -9.31 4.33 12.69
N GLU A 39 -10.08 3.28 12.38
CA GLU A 39 -9.56 1.97 11.98
C GLU A 39 -8.80 2.06 10.67
N LYS A 40 -9.33 2.78 9.68
CA LYS A 40 -8.66 2.99 8.40
C LYS A 40 -7.34 3.73 8.58
N VAL A 41 -7.33 4.81 9.37
CA VAL A 41 -6.09 5.56 9.68
C VAL A 41 -5.06 4.65 10.36
N ARG A 42 -5.49 3.82 11.32
CA ARG A 42 -4.60 2.83 11.96
C ARG A 42 -4.03 1.84 10.94
N VAL A 43 -4.87 1.21 10.12
CA VAL A 43 -4.42 0.23 9.11
C VAL A 43 -3.48 0.89 8.10
N VAL A 44 -3.79 2.09 7.63
CA VAL A 44 -2.93 2.86 6.73
C VAL A 44 -1.58 3.13 7.38
N SER A 45 -1.55 3.53 8.67
CA SER A 45 -0.30 3.73 9.40
C SER A 45 0.54 2.46 9.51
N ILE A 46 -0.09 1.33 9.86
CA ILE A 46 0.58 0.02 9.96
C ILE A 46 1.21 -0.37 8.62
N LEU A 47 0.46 -0.24 7.52
CA LEU A 47 0.93 -0.57 6.18
C LEU A 47 2.06 0.37 5.73
N CYS A 48 1.97 1.67 6.02
CA CYS A 48 3.04 2.63 5.71
C CYS A 48 4.37 2.22 6.35
N THR A 49 4.35 1.91 7.65
CA THR A 49 5.56 1.45 8.36
C THR A 49 6.08 0.14 7.80
N ALA A 50 5.20 -0.82 7.54
CA ALA A 50 5.62 -2.12 7.01
C ALA A 50 6.27 -2.00 5.62
N LEU A 51 5.75 -1.11 4.77
CA LEU A 51 6.36 -0.81 3.47
C LEU A 51 7.67 -0.03 3.59
N GLU A 52 7.82 0.85 4.57
CA GLU A 52 9.10 1.53 4.83
C GLU A 52 10.18 0.56 5.28
N ASP A 53 9.84 -0.37 6.17
CA ASP A 53 10.73 -1.45 6.58
C ASP A 53 11.11 -2.32 5.37
N LEU A 54 10.16 -2.62 4.48
CA LEU A 54 10.41 -3.33 3.22
C LEU A 54 11.31 -2.52 2.26
N GLN A 55 11.11 -1.20 2.17
CA GLN A 55 11.94 -0.29 1.35
C GLN A 55 13.39 -0.27 1.84
N THR A 56 13.60 -0.17 3.15
CA THR A 56 14.95 -0.21 3.73
C THR A 56 15.65 -1.52 3.38
N HIS A 57 14.98 -2.67 3.56
CA HIS A 57 15.55 -3.98 3.19
C HIS A 57 15.80 -4.09 1.69
N SER A 58 14.90 -3.56 0.86
CA SER A 58 15.12 -3.52 -0.59
C SER A 58 16.39 -2.73 -0.93
N SER A 59 16.57 -1.54 -0.35
CA SER A 59 17.75 -0.72 -0.61
C SER A 59 19.06 -1.37 -0.14
N GLU A 60 19.03 -2.14 0.95
CA GLU A 60 20.19 -2.88 1.48
C GLU A 60 20.62 -4.03 0.55
N HIS A 61 19.67 -4.72 -0.08
CA HIS A 61 19.94 -5.89 -0.92
C HIS A 61 20.11 -5.56 -2.41
N PHE A 62 19.42 -4.55 -2.92
CA PHE A 62 19.35 -4.23 -4.35
C PHE A 62 20.03 -2.90 -4.71
N GLY A 63 20.39 -2.07 -3.73
CA GLY A 63 21.00 -0.76 -3.94
C GLY A 63 20.02 0.40 -3.82
N ALA A 64 20.57 1.60 -3.69
CA ALA A 64 19.79 2.85 -3.69
C ALA A 64 19.19 3.20 -5.06
N GLY A 65 19.44 2.38 -6.09
CA GLY A 65 18.88 2.53 -7.43
C GLY A 65 17.55 1.81 -7.59
N ASN A 66 16.79 2.18 -8.62
CA ASN A 66 15.60 1.42 -9.02
C ASN A 66 16.01 -0.02 -9.35
N VAL A 67 15.34 -1.00 -8.72
CA VAL A 67 15.57 -2.44 -8.87
C VAL A 67 15.49 -2.88 -10.34
N SER A 68 14.74 -2.14 -11.16
CA SER A 68 14.57 -2.35 -12.59
C SER A 68 15.77 -1.88 -13.42
N SER A 69 16.55 -0.89 -12.95
CA SER A 69 17.60 -0.25 -13.74
C SER A 69 18.93 -0.99 -13.70
N GLY A 70 19.10 -1.98 -12.82
CA GLY A 70 20.33 -2.79 -12.71
C GLY A 70 21.59 -1.99 -12.33
N MET A 71 21.49 -0.68 -12.12
CA MET A 71 22.57 0.18 -11.65
C MET A 71 22.67 0.07 -10.12
N ALA A 72 23.05 -1.11 -9.65
CA ALA A 72 23.52 -1.30 -8.28
C ALA A 72 24.91 -0.67 -8.16
N LEU A 73 24.96 0.66 -8.03
CA LEU A 73 26.19 1.38 -7.75
C LEU A 73 26.71 0.94 -6.38
N GLY A 74 27.66 -0.01 -6.37
CA GLY A 74 28.47 -0.35 -5.20
C GLY A 74 27.92 -1.43 -4.26
N ILE A 75 26.88 -2.19 -4.62
CA ILE A 75 26.42 -3.33 -3.82
C ILE A 75 27.01 -4.62 -4.39
N GLY A 76 27.52 -5.48 -3.50
CA GLY A 76 28.14 -6.77 -3.85
C GLY A 76 27.22 -7.67 -4.68
N SER A 77 27.77 -8.78 -5.17
CA SER A 77 27.05 -9.74 -6.01
C SER A 77 25.74 -10.18 -5.35
N ILE A 78 24.60 -9.77 -5.91
CA ILE A 78 23.28 -10.26 -5.50
C ILE A 78 23.30 -11.79 -5.64
N GLY A 79 23.21 -12.50 -4.52
CA GLY A 79 23.32 -13.95 -4.48
C GLY A 79 22.15 -14.61 -3.77
N LYS A 80 22.31 -15.90 -3.47
CA LYS A 80 21.28 -16.69 -2.78
C LYS A 80 20.92 -16.11 -1.41
N LYS A 81 21.89 -15.59 -0.66
CA LYS A 81 21.67 -15.04 0.68
C LYS A 81 20.76 -13.81 0.65
N GLU A 82 20.99 -12.91 -0.29
CA GLU A 82 20.20 -11.69 -0.49
C GLU A 82 18.79 -12.06 -1.00
N ALA A 83 18.70 -13.06 -1.88
CA ALA A 83 17.42 -13.59 -2.35
C ALA A 83 16.59 -14.21 -1.21
N ASP A 84 17.21 -15.04 -0.36
CA ASP A 84 16.56 -15.66 0.80
C ASP A 84 16.09 -14.59 1.80
N ALA A 85 16.91 -13.57 2.06
CA ALA A 85 16.56 -12.45 2.94
C ALA A 85 15.38 -11.64 2.39
N TRP A 86 15.39 -11.31 1.10
CA TRP A 86 14.31 -10.59 0.44
C TRP A 86 12.99 -11.37 0.46
N VAL A 87 13.03 -12.66 0.10
CA VAL A 87 11.84 -13.53 0.11
C VAL A 87 11.28 -13.66 1.53
N SER A 88 12.14 -13.80 2.53
CA SER A 88 11.73 -13.81 3.95
C SER A 88 11.04 -12.50 4.33
N LYS A 89 11.57 -11.35 3.89
CA LYS A 89 10.97 -10.06 4.19
C LYS A 89 9.60 -9.85 3.52
N LEU A 90 9.45 -10.33 2.28
CA LEU A 90 8.16 -10.36 1.61
C LEU A 90 7.16 -11.29 2.33
N GLU A 91 7.61 -12.42 2.89
CA GLU A 91 6.75 -13.30 3.72
C GLU A 91 6.22 -12.56 4.94
N ASP A 92 7.09 -11.87 5.69
CA ASP A 92 6.71 -11.06 6.85
C ASP A 92 5.64 -10.02 6.49
N PHE A 93 5.81 -9.34 5.35
CA PHE A 93 4.85 -8.36 4.87
C PHE A 93 3.51 -9.00 4.48
N THR A 94 3.52 -10.12 3.75
CA THR A 94 2.27 -10.84 3.41
C THR A 94 1.56 -11.39 4.64
N SER A 95 2.29 -11.85 5.65
CA SER A 95 1.74 -12.27 6.94
C SER A 95 1.11 -11.09 7.70
N LEU A 96 1.70 -9.89 7.60
CA LEU A 96 1.10 -8.67 8.14
C LEU A 96 -0.19 -8.30 7.41
N CYS A 97 -0.25 -8.44 6.09
CA CYS A 97 -1.47 -8.25 5.30
C CYS A 97 -2.60 -9.18 5.76
N ASP A 98 -2.30 -10.47 5.97
CA ASP A 98 -3.26 -11.43 6.52
C ASP A 98 -3.75 -11.00 7.92
N GLY A 99 -2.82 -10.53 8.75
CA GLY A 99 -3.14 -9.99 10.08
C GLY A 99 -4.08 -8.79 10.01
N VAL A 100 -3.91 -7.90 9.03
CA VAL A 100 -4.83 -6.77 8.80
C VAL A 100 -6.23 -7.28 8.44
N VAL A 101 -6.34 -8.26 7.53
CA VAL A 101 -7.63 -8.85 7.14
C VAL A 101 -8.32 -9.51 8.33
N ALA A 102 -7.58 -10.32 9.10
CA ALA A 102 -8.12 -11.05 10.24
C ALA A 102 -8.66 -10.13 11.34
N ASN A 103 -7.96 -9.03 11.63
CA ASN A 103 -8.29 -8.15 12.76
C ASN A 103 -9.18 -6.96 12.39
N PHE A 104 -9.04 -6.45 11.16
CA PHE A 104 -9.71 -5.22 10.72
C PHE A 104 -10.67 -5.45 9.55
N GLY A 105 -10.67 -6.62 8.90
CA GLY A 105 -11.45 -6.87 7.68
C GLY A 105 -12.91 -6.43 7.80
N LYS A 106 -13.63 -6.96 8.80
CA LYS A 106 -15.03 -6.58 9.06
C LYS A 106 -15.21 -5.06 9.25
N LYS A 107 -14.31 -4.41 9.99
CA LYS A 107 -14.37 -2.95 10.25
C LYS A 107 -14.04 -2.13 9.01
N LEU A 108 -13.19 -2.64 8.12
CA LEU A 108 -12.91 -2.01 6.83
C LEU A 108 -14.05 -2.26 5.82
N GLY A 109 -14.99 -3.16 6.13
CA GLY A 109 -16.02 -3.60 5.20
C GLY A 109 -15.46 -4.46 4.07
N VAL A 110 -14.45 -5.27 4.39
CA VAL A 110 -13.81 -6.24 3.48
C VAL A 110 -13.83 -7.62 4.12
N GLY A 111 -13.94 -8.69 3.33
CA GLY A 111 -13.89 -10.06 3.85
C GLY A 111 -15.24 -10.76 4.06
N GLU A 112 -16.35 -10.26 3.51
CA GLU A 112 -17.51 -11.11 3.22
C GLU A 112 -17.14 -12.07 2.06
N GLY A 113 -16.43 -13.16 2.36
CA GLY A 113 -16.10 -14.19 1.36
C GLY A 113 -14.72 -14.85 1.50
N PHE A 114 -13.81 -14.33 2.33
CA PHE A 114 -12.50 -14.96 2.57
C PHE A 114 -12.56 -15.85 3.81
N VAL A 115 -12.31 -17.16 3.65
CA VAL A 115 -12.08 -18.07 4.78
C VAL A 115 -10.74 -17.69 5.41
N VAL A 116 -10.75 -16.79 6.39
CA VAL A 116 -9.57 -16.45 7.17
C VAL A 116 -9.28 -17.62 8.10
N LYS A 117 -8.26 -18.43 7.77
CA LYS A 117 -7.65 -19.32 8.76
C LYS A 117 -7.11 -18.42 9.88
N LYS A 118 -7.60 -18.59 11.11
CA LYS A 118 -7.04 -17.92 12.30
C LYS A 118 -5.55 -18.27 12.38
N THR A 119 -4.69 -17.36 11.93
CA THR A 119 -3.26 -17.46 12.18
C THR A 119 -3.02 -17.01 13.62
N THR A 120 -2.53 -17.92 14.43
CA THR A 120 -2.08 -17.63 15.79
C THR A 120 -0.95 -16.62 15.69
N TRP A 121 -1.21 -15.43 16.18
CA TRP A 121 -0.31 -14.29 16.16
C TRP A 121 0.96 -14.63 16.95
N GLY A 122 2.14 -14.40 16.40
CA GLY A 122 3.40 -14.46 17.14
C GLY A 122 3.65 -13.17 17.92
N ASP A 123 4.08 -13.28 19.18
CA ASP A 123 4.40 -12.22 20.16
C ASP A 123 5.32 -11.07 19.65
N LYS A 124 5.92 -11.21 18.47
CA LYS A 124 6.85 -10.25 17.88
C LYS A 124 6.12 -9.16 17.06
N LEU A 125 5.00 -9.48 16.43
CA LEU A 125 4.18 -8.51 15.68
C LEU A 125 3.27 -7.70 16.62
N GLY A 126 2.65 -8.32 17.62
CA GLY A 126 1.80 -7.61 18.61
C GLY A 126 2.49 -6.40 19.26
N ARG A 127 3.76 -6.56 19.65
CA ARG A 127 4.59 -5.45 20.18
C ARG A 127 4.91 -4.36 19.18
N ARG A 128 5.05 -4.68 17.89
CA ARG A 128 5.18 -3.65 16.83
C ARG A 128 3.87 -2.88 16.71
N PHE A 129 2.71 -3.55 16.73
CA PHE A 129 1.40 -2.90 16.65
C PHE A 129 1.15 -1.94 17.82
N ASP A 130 1.48 -2.31 19.06
CA ASP A 130 1.30 -1.45 20.25
C ASP A 130 2.00 -0.08 20.11
N LYS A 131 3.17 -0.04 19.45
CA LYS A 131 3.89 1.21 19.18
C LYS A 131 3.12 2.16 18.24
N TYR A 132 2.29 1.62 17.34
CA TYR A 132 1.53 2.39 16.33
C TYR A 132 0.07 2.67 16.74
N ILE A 133 -0.43 2.02 17.80
CA ILE A 133 -1.81 2.16 18.28
C ILE A 133 -2.02 3.48 19.06
N ASN A 134 -0.96 4.10 19.58
CA ASN A 134 -1.08 5.20 20.57
C ASN A 134 -1.13 6.63 19.98
N GLY A 135 -1.44 6.79 18.70
CA GLY A 135 -1.52 8.09 18.04
C GLY A 135 -2.75 8.90 18.48
N LYS A 136 -2.56 10.12 18.98
CA LYS A 136 -3.65 11.10 19.16
C LYS A 136 -4.02 11.68 17.79
N ASN A 137 -5.32 11.82 17.49
CA ASN A 137 -5.92 12.32 16.22
C ASN A 137 -6.20 11.30 15.09
N LEU A 138 -6.55 10.06 15.43
CA LEU A 138 -6.94 9.03 14.44
C LEU A 138 -8.26 9.34 13.68
N ASP A 139 -9.06 10.30 14.15
CA ASP A 139 -10.34 10.69 13.53
C ASP A 139 -10.23 11.86 12.55
N SER A 140 -9.01 12.33 12.24
CA SER A 140 -8.82 13.46 11.33
C SER A 140 -8.88 13.01 9.86
N PRO A 141 -9.82 13.53 9.03
CA PRO A 141 -9.83 13.26 7.59
C PRO A 141 -8.53 13.69 6.90
N ALA A 142 -7.87 14.75 7.41
CA ALA A 142 -6.58 15.19 6.90
C ALA A 142 -5.48 14.14 7.19
N ALA A 143 -5.47 13.55 8.39
CA ALA A 143 -4.53 12.49 8.73
C ALA A 143 -4.75 11.23 7.87
N TYR A 144 -6.01 10.90 7.58
CA TYR A 144 -6.35 9.81 6.67
C TYR A 144 -5.79 10.03 5.27
N VAL A 145 -6.04 11.19 4.68
CA VAL A 145 -5.56 11.52 3.32
C VAL A 145 -4.03 11.61 3.26
N GLN A 146 -3.39 12.21 4.27
CA GLN A 146 -1.93 12.22 4.36
C GLN A 146 -1.37 10.80 4.48
N GLY A 147 -2.01 9.94 5.27
CA GLY A 147 -1.69 8.54 5.39
C GLY A 147 -1.79 7.80 4.05
N LEU A 148 -2.88 7.99 3.30
CA LEU A 148 -3.06 7.38 1.99
C LEU A 148 -2.01 7.83 0.97
N ARG A 149 -1.67 9.12 0.95
CA ARG A 149 -0.59 9.65 0.09
C ARG A 149 0.72 8.92 0.35
N ARG A 150 1.10 8.78 1.62
CA ARG A 150 2.31 8.07 2.04
C ARG A 150 2.23 6.58 1.72
N LEU A 151 1.08 5.93 1.98
CA LEU A 151 0.86 4.53 1.68
C LEU A 151 1.06 4.23 0.19
N PHE A 152 0.41 5.00 -0.68
CA PHE A 152 0.51 4.79 -2.12
C PHE A 152 1.86 5.19 -2.70
N MET A 153 2.58 6.11 -2.07
CA MET A 153 3.97 6.40 -2.40
C MET A 153 4.86 5.19 -2.08
N ASN A 154 4.82 4.69 -0.84
CA ASN A 154 5.64 3.56 -0.41
C ASN A 154 5.28 2.27 -1.16
N ALA A 155 4.01 2.09 -1.55
CA ALA A 155 3.57 0.92 -2.29
C ALA A 155 4.12 0.87 -3.73
N GLN A 156 4.68 1.97 -4.26
CA GLN A 156 5.37 1.94 -5.56
C GLN A 156 6.56 0.98 -5.57
N LEU A 157 7.17 0.70 -4.41
CA LEU A 157 8.20 -0.33 -4.27
C LEU A 157 7.73 -1.69 -4.81
N LEU A 158 6.50 -2.10 -4.48
CA LEU A 158 5.95 -3.38 -4.92
C LEU A 158 5.77 -3.40 -6.45
N ASP A 159 5.34 -2.27 -7.02
CA ASP A 159 5.20 -2.10 -8.47
C ASP A 159 6.59 -2.19 -9.15
N GLU A 160 7.61 -1.54 -8.60
CA GLU A 160 9.00 -1.58 -9.10
C GLU A 160 9.57 -2.99 -9.11
N HIS A 161 9.45 -3.72 -7.99
CA HIS A 161 9.90 -5.12 -7.93
C HIS A 161 9.12 -6.03 -8.87
N THR A 162 7.81 -5.79 -9.03
CA THR A 162 6.98 -6.52 -9.99
C THR A 162 7.48 -6.27 -11.42
N GLN A 163 7.69 -5.01 -11.80
CA GLN A 163 8.22 -4.65 -13.12
C GLN A 163 9.60 -5.26 -13.36
N ALA A 164 10.50 -5.24 -12.37
CA ALA A 164 11.83 -5.82 -12.48
C ALA A 164 11.80 -7.35 -12.74
N MET A 165 10.85 -8.06 -12.14
CA MET A 165 10.65 -9.50 -12.39
C MET A 165 10.12 -9.81 -13.78
N TYR A 166 9.22 -8.97 -14.31
CA TYR A 166 8.56 -9.17 -15.60
C TYR A 166 9.24 -8.43 -16.77
N ALA A 167 10.33 -7.70 -16.49
CA ALA A 167 11.12 -7.04 -17.52
C ALA A 167 11.65 -8.05 -18.55
N THR A 168 11.79 -7.60 -19.79
CA THR A 168 12.37 -8.40 -20.88
C THR A 168 13.56 -7.64 -21.47
N PRO A 169 14.81 -8.09 -21.22
CA PRO A 169 15.21 -9.22 -20.38
C PRO A 169 14.94 -8.97 -18.88
N VAL A 170 14.84 -10.04 -18.08
CA VAL A 170 14.63 -9.95 -16.61
C VAL A 170 15.69 -9.03 -16.01
N ALA A 171 15.29 -8.17 -15.07
CA ALA A 171 16.22 -7.24 -14.43
C ALA A 171 17.39 -8.02 -13.79
N PRO A 172 18.65 -7.55 -13.94
CA PRO A 172 19.83 -8.29 -13.47
C PRO A 172 19.75 -8.76 -12.01
N ALA A 173 19.15 -7.93 -11.15
CA ALA A 173 18.86 -8.25 -9.75
C ALA A 173 18.08 -9.56 -9.58
N TYR A 174 16.96 -9.71 -10.28
CA TYR A 174 16.16 -10.93 -10.25
C TYR A 174 16.77 -12.03 -11.11
N GLY A 175 17.52 -11.69 -12.16
CA GLY A 175 18.27 -12.62 -13.00
C GLY A 175 19.30 -13.44 -12.21
N ALA A 176 19.91 -12.84 -11.18
CA ALA A 176 20.87 -13.48 -10.29
C ALA A 176 20.24 -14.42 -9.24
N PHE A 177 18.93 -14.32 -9.00
CA PHE A 177 18.24 -15.18 -8.03
C PHE A 177 18.15 -16.63 -8.54
N PRO A 178 18.29 -17.62 -7.66
CA PRO A 178 17.91 -18.98 -8.01
C PRO A 178 16.42 -19.07 -8.32
N VAL A 179 16.04 -20.03 -9.18
CA VAL A 179 14.68 -20.13 -9.75
C VAL A 179 13.60 -20.24 -8.66
N GLU A 180 13.87 -21.01 -7.60
CA GLU A 180 12.94 -21.20 -6.48
C GLU A 180 12.66 -19.89 -5.74
N GLN A 181 13.69 -19.09 -5.42
CA GLN A 181 13.56 -17.80 -4.76
C GLN A 181 12.83 -16.79 -5.65
N ARG A 182 13.08 -16.81 -6.97
CA ARG A 182 12.37 -15.95 -7.92
C ARG A 182 10.88 -16.28 -7.97
N GLN A 183 10.53 -17.57 -8.01
CA GLN A 183 9.13 -18.03 -7.96
C GLN A 183 8.46 -17.68 -6.62
N ALA A 184 9.17 -17.84 -5.51
CA ALA A 184 8.67 -17.47 -4.20
C ALA A 184 8.42 -15.95 -4.07
N ALA A 185 9.32 -15.12 -4.58
CA ALA A 185 9.16 -13.67 -4.64
C ALA A 185 7.94 -13.28 -5.50
N ASP A 186 7.78 -13.89 -6.68
CA ASP A 186 6.65 -13.64 -7.57
C ASP A 186 5.30 -13.97 -6.91
N MET A 187 5.18 -15.14 -6.29
CA MET A 187 3.97 -15.54 -5.58
C MET A 187 3.62 -14.55 -4.45
N LYS A 188 4.61 -14.08 -3.68
CA LYS A 188 4.40 -13.11 -2.61
C LYS A 188 4.01 -11.73 -3.13
N LEU A 189 4.66 -11.25 -4.20
CA LEU A 189 4.32 -9.96 -4.82
C LEU A 189 2.90 -9.97 -5.41
N LYS A 190 2.48 -11.08 -6.02
CA LYS A 190 1.08 -11.31 -6.44
C LYS A 190 0.11 -11.24 -5.26
N ARG A 191 0.44 -11.90 -4.14
CA ARG A 191 -0.38 -11.84 -2.92
C ARG A 191 -0.48 -10.43 -2.35
N CYS A 192 0.60 -9.65 -2.36
CA CYS A 192 0.57 -8.24 -1.98
C CYS A 192 -0.38 -7.46 -2.90
N SER A 193 -0.27 -7.65 -4.22
CA SER A 193 -1.15 -6.99 -5.20
C SER A 193 -2.63 -7.32 -4.96
N GLU A 194 -2.95 -8.60 -4.72
CA GLU A 194 -4.30 -9.05 -4.40
C GLU A 194 -4.81 -8.41 -3.10
N PHE A 195 -3.99 -8.34 -2.05
CA PHE A 195 -4.35 -7.66 -0.81
C PHE A 195 -4.67 -6.17 -1.07
N PHE A 196 -3.82 -5.45 -1.80
CA PHE A 196 -4.10 -4.04 -2.10
C PHE A 196 -5.38 -3.88 -2.91
N ALA A 197 -5.63 -4.76 -3.89
CA ALA A 197 -6.83 -4.71 -4.71
C ALA A 197 -8.11 -5.00 -3.90
N THR A 198 -8.10 -6.05 -3.08
CA THR A 198 -9.30 -6.56 -2.39
C THR A 198 -9.57 -5.88 -1.05
N VAL A 199 -8.54 -5.33 -0.40
CA VAL A 199 -8.65 -4.71 0.92
C VAL A 199 -8.51 -3.20 0.81
N VAL A 200 -7.34 -2.72 0.40
CA VAL A 200 -7.01 -1.29 0.46
C VAL A 200 -7.84 -0.48 -0.53
N LEU A 201 -7.85 -0.88 -1.80
CA LEU A 201 -8.59 -0.17 -2.83
C LEU A 201 -10.11 -0.24 -2.59
N THR A 202 -10.63 -1.34 -2.04
CA THR A 202 -12.06 -1.47 -1.73
C THR A 202 -12.55 -0.36 -0.79
N PHE A 203 -11.88 -0.13 0.35
CA PHE A 203 -12.32 0.93 1.25
C PHE A 203 -11.97 2.33 0.74
N VAL A 204 -10.85 2.50 0.02
CA VAL A 204 -10.45 3.81 -0.53
C VAL A 204 -11.41 4.27 -1.63
N ILE A 205 -11.82 3.38 -2.55
CA ILE A 205 -12.74 3.74 -3.63
C ILE A 205 -14.14 4.04 -3.07
N ARG A 206 -14.60 3.29 -2.06
CA ARG A 206 -15.87 3.60 -1.38
C ARG A 206 -15.82 4.98 -0.72
N ASP A 207 -14.73 5.30 -0.03
CA ASP A 207 -14.57 6.60 0.63
C ASP A 207 -14.45 7.73 -0.40
N LEU A 208 -13.74 7.49 -1.50
CA LEU A 208 -13.67 8.42 -2.63
C LEU A 208 -15.05 8.72 -3.22
N SER A 209 -15.90 7.70 -3.39
CA SER A 209 -17.28 7.89 -3.85
C SER A 209 -18.06 8.82 -2.91
N GLN A 210 -17.97 8.61 -1.59
CA GLN A 210 -18.64 9.45 -0.60
C GLN A 210 -18.12 10.90 -0.60
N LEU A 211 -16.80 11.07 -0.79
CA LEU A 211 -16.18 12.38 -0.89
C LEU A 211 -16.60 13.11 -2.19
N LEU A 212 -16.68 12.39 -3.31
CA LEU A 212 -17.15 12.92 -4.58
C LEU A 212 -18.62 13.37 -4.50
N ASP A 213 -19.50 12.55 -3.94
CA ASP A 213 -20.91 12.91 -3.76
C ASP A 213 -21.06 14.17 -2.92
N LYS A 214 -20.23 14.32 -1.88
CA LYS A 214 -20.22 15.52 -1.04
C LYS A 214 -19.68 16.74 -1.78
N TYR A 215 -18.62 16.56 -2.57
CA TYR A 215 -18.02 17.61 -3.39
C TYR A 215 -19.03 18.17 -4.40
N VAL A 216 -19.70 17.29 -5.15
CA VAL A 216 -20.71 17.66 -6.15
C VAL A 216 -21.85 18.47 -5.52
N LYS A 217 -22.42 18.01 -4.40
CA LYS A 217 -23.48 18.74 -3.68
C LYS A 217 -23.04 20.13 -3.20
N LYS A 218 -21.74 20.32 -2.92
CA LYS A 218 -21.19 21.60 -2.53
C LYS A 218 -21.03 22.53 -3.73
N CYS A 219 -20.57 21.99 -4.86
CA CYS A 219 -20.50 22.73 -6.13
C CYS A 219 -21.88 23.19 -6.61
N GLU A 220 -22.92 22.36 -6.48
CA GLU A 220 -24.30 22.74 -6.80
C GLU A 220 -24.76 23.96 -6.00
N LYS A 221 -24.41 24.03 -4.71
CA LYS A 221 -24.72 25.20 -3.87
C LYS A 221 -23.98 26.45 -4.31
N TRP A 222 -22.69 26.32 -4.60
CA TRP A 222 -21.87 27.44 -5.09
C TRP A 222 -22.33 27.99 -6.44
N LEU A 223 -22.96 27.16 -7.28
CA LEU A 223 -23.53 27.60 -8.55
C LEU A 223 -24.91 28.24 -8.41
N ALA A 224 -25.60 27.99 -7.30
CA ALA A 224 -26.92 28.56 -7.00
C ALA A 224 -26.84 29.92 -6.28
N GLU A 225 -25.64 30.30 -5.80
CA GLU A 225 -25.29 31.60 -5.24
C GLU A 225 -24.80 32.55 -6.33
#